data_AF-A0A1D6NJF3-F1
#
_entry.id   AF-A0A1D6NJF3-F1
#
_cell.length_a   1.000
_cell.length_b   1.000
_cell.length_c   1.000
_cell.angle_alpha   90.00
_cell.angle_beta   90.00
_cell.angle_gamma   90.00
#
_symmetry.space_group_name_H-M   'P 1'
#
loop_
_entity.id
_entity.type
_entity.pdbx_description
1 polymer ?
#
loop_
_entity_poly.entity_id
_entity_poly.type
_entity_poly.pdbx_seq_one_letter_code
_entity_poly.pdbx_strand_id
1 'polypeptide(L)'
;MGARLAVAGCASAHVLGVAVLFVLLQLLAIGLVYSQVAYEIMEKGSADAARGRFSRRNLVPRLLLRTLYLAFCALMAAMLPFFGDIVGVVGAVGFVPLDFVLPVLMYNMALAPPRRSPVFIANAAVMVVFAGVGAIGAFATIRKLVLDADKFKLFSNNVVD
;
A
#
# COMPACT_ATOMS: atom_id res chain seq x y z
N MET A 1 4.30 37.66 -21.26
CA MET A 1 3.47 36.47 -20.93
C MET A 1 4.29 35.22 -20.57
N GLY A 2 5.61 35.13 -20.86
CA GLY A 2 6.45 33.98 -20.49
C GLY A 2 6.90 33.90 -19.02
N ALA A 3 7.14 35.04 -18.35
CA ALA A 3 7.60 35.05 -16.96
C ALA A 3 6.55 34.53 -15.94
N ARG A 4 5.25 34.70 -16.25
CA ARG A 4 4.17 34.14 -15.41
C ARG A 4 4.01 32.62 -15.56
N LEU A 5 4.33 32.04 -16.72
CA LEU A 5 4.35 30.58 -16.92
C LEU A 5 5.56 29.94 -16.23
N ALA A 6 6.74 30.58 -16.28
CA ALA A 6 7.93 30.08 -15.60
C ALA A 6 7.80 30.13 -14.07
N VAL A 7 7.21 31.19 -13.53
CA VAL A 7 6.92 31.30 -12.08
C VAL A 7 5.82 30.35 -11.64
N ALA A 8 4.79 30.10 -12.47
CA ALA A 8 3.77 29.08 -12.18
C ALA A 8 4.35 27.65 -12.20
N GLY A 9 5.27 27.37 -13.15
CA GLY A 9 6.02 26.11 -13.19
C GLY A 9 6.92 25.93 -11.97
N CYS A 10 7.62 26.97 -11.53
CA CYS A 10 8.50 26.94 -10.36
C CYS A 10 7.71 26.85 -9.03
N ALA A 11 6.60 27.58 -8.91
CA ALA A 11 5.68 27.48 -7.77
C ALA A 11 5.07 26.08 -7.68
N SER A 12 4.71 25.47 -8.80
CA SER A 12 4.27 24.07 -8.84
C SER A 12 5.38 23.09 -8.46
N ALA A 13 6.63 23.36 -8.82
CA ALA A 13 7.78 22.51 -8.49
C ALA A 13 8.08 22.52 -6.98
N HIS A 14 8.02 23.67 -6.33
CA HIS A 14 8.18 23.76 -4.87
C HIS A 14 7.03 23.07 -4.14
N VAL A 15 5.78 23.27 -4.58
CA VAL A 15 4.61 22.60 -3.99
C VAL A 15 4.68 21.08 -4.20
N LEU A 16 5.08 20.62 -5.38
CA LEU A 16 5.30 19.20 -5.67
C LEU A 16 6.43 18.63 -4.80
N GLY A 17 7.55 19.34 -4.68
CA GLY A 17 8.67 18.93 -3.83
C GLY A 17 8.28 18.80 -2.36
N VAL A 18 7.51 19.77 -1.84
CA VAL A 18 6.97 19.72 -0.49
C VAL A 18 5.98 18.55 -0.33
N ALA A 19 5.09 18.32 -1.29
CA ALA A 19 4.15 17.20 -1.26
C ALA A 19 4.86 15.84 -1.25
N VAL A 20 5.87 15.65 -2.12
CA VAL A 20 6.68 14.44 -2.16
C VAL A 20 7.41 14.24 -0.83
N LEU A 21 7.97 15.30 -0.24
CA LEU A 21 8.62 15.22 1.07
C LEU A 21 7.65 14.73 2.15
N PHE A 22 6.45 15.29 2.23
CA PHE A 22 5.43 14.85 3.19
C PHE A 22 4.97 13.41 2.96
N VAL A 23 4.78 13.00 1.70
CA VAL A 23 4.42 11.63 1.36
C VAL A 23 5.54 10.66 1.76
N LEU A 24 6.80 10.99 1.50
CA LEU A 24 7.94 10.18 1.92
C LEU A 24 8.05 10.06 3.44
N LEU A 25 7.86 11.17 4.17
CA LEU A 25 7.86 11.16 5.63
C LEU A 25 6.72 10.30 6.18
N GLN A 26 5.51 10.42 5.63
CA GLN A 26 4.35 9.63 6.04
C GLN A 26 4.54 8.13 5.73
N LEU A 27 5.04 7.80 4.54
CA LEU A 27 5.31 6.41 4.15
C LEU A 27 6.42 5.79 5.00
N LEU A 28 7.45 6.56 5.35
CA LEU A 28 8.49 6.11 6.28
C LEU A 28 7.91 5.84 7.67
N ALA A 29 7.06 6.73 8.20
CA ALA A 29 6.41 6.53 9.49
C ALA A 29 5.55 5.26 9.51
N ILE A 30 4.66 5.08 8.53
CA ILE A 30 3.80 3.88 8.43
C ILE A 30 4.64 2.63 8.21
N GLY A 31 5.64 2.68 7.32
CA GLY A 31 6.52 1.56 7.02
C GLY A 31 7.28 1.06 8.25
N LEU A 32 7.74 1.97 9.12
CA LEU A 32 8.39 1.60 10.38
C LEU A 32 7.42 0.93 11.35
N VAL A 33 6.22 1.49 11.55
CA VAL A 33 5.22 0.92 12.47
C VAL A 33 4.75 -0.45 11.99
N TYR A 34 4.49 -0.61 10.70
CA TYR A 34 4.07 -1.89 10.14
C TYR A 34 5.18 -2.95 10.23
N SER A 35 6.42 -2.55 9.92
CA SER A 35 7.57 -3.45 10.03
C SER A 35 7.84 -3.89 11.47
N GLN A 36 7.51 -3.08 12.49
CA GLN A 36 7.64 -3.50 13.90
C GLN A 36 6.78 -4.72 14.21
N VAL A 37 5.54 -4.76 13.72
CA VAL A 37 4.66 -5.92 13.90
C VAL A 37 5.24 -7.15 13.21
N ALA A 38 5.73 -7.01 11.98
CA ALA A 38 6.39 -8.10 11.26
C ALA A 38 7.66 -8.59 11.98
N TYR A 39 8.50 -7.67 12.46
CA TYR A 39 9.69 -7.99 13.23
C TYR A 39 9.36 -8.70 14.54
N GLU A 40 8.29 -8.32 15.22
CA GLU A 40 7.85 -8.98 16.44
C GLU A 40 7.40 -10.43 16.17
N ILE A 41 6.63 -10.65 15.10
CA ILE A 41 6.18 -11.99 14.70
C ILE A 41 7.38 -12.88 14.33
N MET A 42 8.30 -12.37 13.51
CA MET A 42 9.50 -13.11 13.12
C MET A 42 10.46 -13.37 14.30
N GLU A 43 10.64 -12.39 15.18
CA GLU A 43 11.50 -12.51 16.37
C GLU A 43 10.91 -13.52 17.38
N LYS A 44 9.58 -13.53 17.58
CA LYS A 44 8.90 -14.57 18.38
C LYS A 44 9.07 -15.97 17.81
N GLY A 45 9.10 -16.11 16.48
CA GLY A 45 9.34 -17.40 15.81
C GLY A 45 10.77 -17.91 15.92
N SER A 46 11.76 -17.03 16.12
CA SER A 46 13.19 -17.40 16.11
C SER A 46 13.87 -17.30 17.48
N ALA A 47 13.26 -16.67 18.48
CA ALA A 47 13.90 -16.41 19.78
C ALA A 47 13.83 -17.61 20.73
N ASP A 48 14.99 -17.98 21.30
CA ASP A 48 15.08 -18.89 22.45
C ASP A 48 14.51 -18.19 23.70
N ALA A 49 13.32 -18.60 24.15
CA ALA A 49 12.65 -18.01 25.33
C ALA A 49 13.45 -18.15 26.65
N ALA A 50 14.46 -19.03 26.67
CA ALA A 50 15.30 -19.31 27.83
C ALA A 50 16.53 -18.39 27.97
N ARG A 51 16.81 -17.48 27.02
CA ARG A 51 17.98 -16.59 27.07
C ARG A 51 17.60 -15.11 26.98
N GLY A 52 18.42 -14.25 27.61
CA GLY A 52 18.22 -12.80 27.59
C GLY A 52 18.26 -12.20 26.18
N ARG A 53 17.45 -11.16 25.95
CA ARG A 53 17.21 -10.51 24.65
C ARG A 53 18.47 -10.00 23.92
N PHE A 54 19.55 -9.70 24.66
CA PHE A 54 20.82 -9.19 24.15
C PHE A 54 21.94 -10.24 24.10
N SER A 55 21.63 -11.52 24.32
CA SER A 55 22.62 -12.58 24.11
C SER A 55 23.00 -12.65 22.62
N ARG A 56 24.27 -12.93 22.31
CA ARG A 56 24.76 -13.08 20.92
C ARG A 56 23.89 -14.05 20.10
N ARG A 57 23.29 -15.07 20.75
CA ARG A 57 22.41 -16.05 20.11
C ARG A 57 21.03 -15.52 19.71
N ASN A 58 20.56 -14.42 20.30
CA ASN A 58 19.28 -13.77 19.96
C ASN A 58 19.51 -12.48 19.12
N LEU A 59 20.63 -11.80 19.32
CA LEU A 59 20.96 -10.55 18.62
C LEU A 59 21.32 -10.78 17.14
N VAL A 60 22.09 -11.82 16.84
CA VAL A 60 22.48 -12.18 15.47
C VAL A 60 21.27 -12.52 14.59
N PRO A 61 20.38 -13.48 14.97
CA PRO A 61 19.20 -13.77 14.16
C PRO A 61 18.26 -12.57 14.05
N ARG A 62 18.12 -11.75 15.10
CA ARG A 62 17.31 -10.52 15.05
C ARG A 62 17.81 -9.52 14.01
N LEU A 63 19.11 -9.28 13.94
CA LEU A 63 19.69 -8.39 12.94
C LEU A 63 19.56 -8.98 11.53
N LEU A 64 19.86 -10.27 11.36
CA LEU A 64 19.72 -10.97 10.08
C LEU A 64 18.28 -10.97 9.56
N LEU A 65 17.29 -11.27 10.39
CA LEU A 65 15.87 -11.28 10.00
C LEU A 65 15.40 -9.89 9.58
N ARG A 66 15.85 -8.84 10.29
CA ARG A 66 15.52 -7.44 9.95
C ARG A 66 16.13 -7.01 8.62
N THR A 67 17.42 -7.30 8.41
CA THR A 67 18.10 -6.94 7.16
C THR A 67 17.56 -7.75 5.99
N LEU A 68 17.28 -9.04 6.16
CA LEU A 68 16.72 -9.90 5.12
C LEU A 68 15.30 -9.47 4.73
N TYR A 69 14.46 -9.14 5.71
CA TYR A 69 13.12 -8.59 5.44
C TYR A 69 13.19 -7.30 4.62
N LEU A 70 14.00 -6.33 5.06
CA LEU A 70 14.10 -5.05 4.36
C LEU A 70 14.74 -5.20 2.97
N ALA A 71 15.76 -6.06 2.84
CA ALA A 71 16.39 -6.38 1.57
C ALA A 71 15.40 -7.05 0.60
N PHE A 72 14.55 -7.96 1.09
CA PHE A 72 13.49 -8.57 0.29
C PHE A 72 12.47 -7.53 -0.18
N CYS A 73 12.00 -6.65 0.70
CA CYS A 73 11.11 -5.55 0.31
C CYS A 73 11.74 -4.62 -0.73
N ALA A 74 13.01 -4.25 -0.55
CA ALA A 74 13.74 -3.40 -1.49
C ALA A 74 13.96 -4.08 -2.84
N LEU A 75 14.24 -5.39 -2.85
CA LEU A 75 14.38 -6.19 -4.06
C LEU A 75 13.06 -6.27 -4.83
N MET A 76 11.94 -6.52 -4.14
CA MET A 76 10.61 -6.50 -4.75
C MET A 76 10.25 -5.12 -5.32
N ALA A 77 10.58 -4.05 -4.61
CA ALA A 77 10.38 -2.68 -5.10
C ALA A 77 11.23 -2.36 -6.34
N ALA A 78 12.46 -2.87 -6.41
CA ALA A 78 13.35 -2.66 -7.56
C ALA A 78 13.00 -3.54 -8.77
N MET A 79 12.46 -4.74 -8.55
CA MET A 79 12.14 -5.70 -9.62
C MET A 79 10.84 -5.40 -10.36
N LEU A 80 9.89 -4.68 -9.75
CA LEU A 80 8.54 -4.51 -10.30
C LEU A 80 8.30 -3.05 -10.72
N PRO A 81 8.59 -2.66 -11.98
CA PRO A 81 8.35 -1.29 -12.45
C PRO A 81 6.85 -0.92 -12.46
N PHE A 82 5.96 -1.91 -12.39
CA PHE A 82 4.50 -1.76 -12.33
C PHE A 82 3.92 -1.94 -10.90
N PHE A 83 4.73 -1.71 -9.86
CA PHE A 83 4.26 -1.81 -8.46
C PHE A 83 3.01 -0.97 -8.19
N GLY A 84 2.85 0.17 -8.88
CA GLY A 84 1.65 1.01 -8.79
C GLY A 84 0.36 0.28 -9.20
N ASP A 85 0.39 -0.57 -10.22
CA ASP A 85 -0.79 -1.32 -10.65
C ASP A 85 -1.12 -2.45 -9.67
N ILE A 86 -0.11 -3.10 -9.08
CA ILE A 86 -0.30 -4.11 -8.03
C ILE A 86 -0.99 -3.48 -6.80
N VAL A 87 -0.48 -2.34 -6.33
CA VAL A 87 -1.10 -1.59 -5.22
C VAL A 87 -2.49 -1.11 -5.60
N GLY A 88 -2.72 -0.77 -6.87
CA GLY A 88 -4.05 -0.45 -7.40
C GLY A 88 -5.05 -1.60 -7.26
N VAL A 89 -4.66 -2.83 -7.60
CA VAL A 89 -5.50 -4.03 -7.44
C VAL A 89 -5.79 -4.28 -5.96
N VAL A 90 -4.77 -4.23 -5.10
CA VAL A 90 -4.92 -4.43 -3.65
C VAL A 90 -5.83 -3.35 -3.05
N GLY A 91 -5.69 -2.10 -3.49
CA GLY A 91 -6.56 -0.98 -3.17
C GLY A 91 -8.02 -1.26 -3.50
N ALA A 92 -8.26 -1.65 -4.75
CA ALA A 92 -9.61 -1.80 -5.27
C ALA A 92 -10.36 -3.02 -4.72
N VAL A 93 -9.67 -4.14 -4.54
CA VAL A 93 -10.26 -5.41 -4.06
C VAL A 93 -10.27 -5.49 -2.54
N GLY A 94 -9.23 -4.95 -1.88
CA GLY A 94 -9.06 -5.04 -0.43
C GLY A 94 -9.52 -3.78 0.27
N PHE A 95 -8.80 -2.67 0.08
CA PHE A 95 -8.99 -1.45 0.87
C PHE A 95 -10.35 -0.79 0.65
N VAL A 96 -10.82 -0.66 -0.59
CA VAL A 96 -12.11 0.00 -0.90
C VAL A 96 -13.30 -0.67 -0.18
N PRO A 97 -13.53 -2.00 -0.29
CA PRO A 97 -14.61 -2.63 0.46
C PRO A 97 -14.34 -2.65 1.97
N LEU A 98 -13.09 -2.80 2.40
CA LEU A 98 -12.75 -2.82 3.82
C LEU A 98 -13.00 -1.47 4.50
N ASP A 99 -12.74 -0.36 3.83
CA ASP A 99 -12.85 0.98 4.40
C ASP A 99 -14.28 1.57 4.27
N PHE A 100 -14.96 1.29 3.16
CA PHE A 100 -16.27 1.92 2.87
C PHE A 100 -17.46 0.98 3.02
N VAL A 101 -17.30 -0.31 2.75
CA VAL A 101 -18.42 -1.28 2.81
C VAL A 101 -18.50 -1.91 4.19
N LEU A 102 -17.36 -2.34 4.75
CA LEU A 102 -17.35 -3.07 6.02
C LEU A 102 -17.90 -2.25 7.21
N PRO A 103 -17.52 -0.98 7.44
CA PRO A 103 -18.03 -0.23 8.59
C PRO A 103 -19.53 0.02 8.48
N VAL A 104 -20.02 0.26 7.26
CA VAL A 104 -21.45 0.48 6.99
C VAL A 104 -22.25 -0.81 7.16
N LEU A 105 -21.70 -1.94 6.73
CA LEU A 105 -22.28 -3.26 6.95
C LEU A 105 -22.36 -3.56 8.45
N MET A 106 -21.27 -3.34 9.19
CA MET A 106 -21.21 -3.52 10.64
C MET A 106 -22.21 -2.59 11.36
N TYR A 107 -22.32 -1.33 10.95
CA TYR A 107 -23.30 -0.39 11.50
C TYR A 107 -24.73 -0.89 11.31
N ASN A 108 -25.07 -1.33 10.09
CA ASN A 108 -26.41 -1.85 9.79
C ASN A 108 -26.72 -3.15 10.54
N MET A 109 -25.71 -4.00 10.79
CA MET A 109 -25.88 -5.21 11.61
C MET A 109 -26.03 -4.91 13.10
N ALA A 110 -25.27 -3.95 13.64
CA ALA A 110 -25.26 -3.66 15.06
C ALA A 110 -26.47 -2.85 15.52
N LEU A 111 -26.88 -1.82 14.75
CA LEU A 111 -28.00 -0.95 15.12
C LEU A 111 -29.34 -1.38 14.52
N ALA A 112 -29.32 -2.25 13.50
CA ALA A 112 -30.52 -2.72 12.79
C ALA A 112 -31.56 -1.61 12.50
N PRO A 113 -31.17 -0.48 11.89
CA PRO A 113 -32.10 0.63 11.65
C PRO A 113 -33.27 0.17 10.75
N PRO A 114 -34.47 0.75 10.92
CA PRO A 114 -35.62 0.41 10.10
C PRO A 114 -35.29 0.54 8.60
N ARG A 115 -35.69 -0.44 7.78
CA ARG A 115 -35.32 -0.50 6.34
C ARG A 115 -35.78 0.70 5.49
N ARG A 116 -36.72 1.50 6.00
CA ARG A 116 -37.20 2.73 5.35
C ARG A 116 -36.61 4.00 5.95
N SER A 117 -35.73 3.88 6.93
CA SER A 117 -35.04 5.03 7.52
C SER A 117 -34.12 5.66 6.46
N PRO A 118 -34.08 7.00 6.36
CA PRO A 118 -33.15 7.69 5.45
C PRO A 118 -31.69 7.28 5.71
N VAL A 119 -31.34 6.94 6.96
CA VAL A 119 -30.00 6.46 7.33
C VAL A 119 -29.70 5.10 6.69
N PHE A 120 -30.67 4.18 6.66
CA PHE A 120 -30.47 2.86 6.04
C PHE A 120 -30.29 2.98 4.52
N ILE A 121 -31.06 3.86 3.87
CA ILE A 121 -30.95 4.10 2.43
C ILE A 121 -29.60 4.75 2.09
N ALA A 122 -29.17 5.76 2.85
CA ALA A 122 -27.87 6.39 2.67
C ALA A 122 -26.72 5.38 2.84
N ASN A 123 -26.76 4.57 3.89
CA ASN A 123 -25.79 3.50 4.13
C ASN A 123 -25.76 2.47 3.00
N ALA A 124 -26.93 2.02 2.54
CA ALA A 124 -27.03 1.10 1.40
C ALA A 124 -26.46 1.71 0.12
N ALA A 125 -26.71 2.99 -0.13
CA ALA A 125 -26.16 3.69 -1.29
C ALA A 125 -24.63 3.77 -1.23
N VAL A 126 -24.05 4.13 -0.07
CA VAL A 126 -22.59 4.15 0.13
C VAL A 126 -21.99 2.77 -0.16
N MET A 127 -22.55 1.69 0.39
CA MET A 127 -22.05 0.34 0.12
C MET A 127 -22.08 -0.01 -1.37
N VAL A 128 -23.19 0.25 -2.06
CA VAL A 128 -23.33 -0.10 -3.48
C VAL A 128 -22.37 0.73 -4.35
N VAL A 129 -22.25 2.03 -4.09
CA VAL A 129 -21.36 2.92 -4.84
C VAL A 129 -19.91 2.50 -4.68
N PHE A 130 -19.43 2.33 -3.44
CA PHE A 130 -18.02 1.97 -3.21
C PHE A 130 -17.70 0.54 -3.62
N ALA A 131 -18.63 -0.41 -3.52
CA ALA A 131 -18.47 -1.73 -4.11
C ALA A 131 -18.32 -1.66 -5.65
N GLY A 132 -19.12 -0.81 -6.31
CA GLY A 132 -19.01 -0.55 -7.74
C GLY A 132 -17.67 0.08 -8.12
N VAL A 133 -17.21 1.09 -7.36
CA VAL A 133 -15.90 1.73 -7.55
C VAL A 133 -14.77 0.72 -7.38
N GLY A 134 -14.85 -0.16 -6.36
CA GLY A 134 -13.90 -1.25 -6.16
C GLY A 134 -13.86 -2.21 -7.36
N ALA A 135 -15.01 -2.63 -7.88
CA ALA A 135 -15.09 -3.50 -9.06
C ALA A 135 -14.48 -2.87 -10.31
N ILE A 136 -14.82 -1.61 -10.60
CA ILE A 136 -14.30 -0.86 -11.75
C ILE A 136 -12.78 -0.65 -11.59
N GLY A 137 -12.33 -0.26 -10.39
CA GLY A 137 -10.93 -0.07 -10.06
C GLY A 137 -10.11 -1.35 -10.21
N ALA A 138 -10.65 -2.48 -9.75
CA ALA A 138 -10.02 -3.78 -9.89
C ALA A 138 -9.87 -4.16 -11.36
N PHE A 139 -10.94 -4.03 -12.16
CA PHE A 139 -10.88 -4.31 -13.59
C PHE A 139 -9.87 -3.42 -14.32
N ALA A 140 -9.85 -2.12 -14.01
CA ALA A 140 -8.96 -1.15 -14.65
C ALA A 140 -7.48 -1.43 -14.34
N THR A 141 -7.16 -1.74 -13.08
CA THR A 141 -5.79 -1.99 -12.63
C THR A 141 -5.28 -3.37 -13.06
N ILE A 142 -6.12 -4.41 -13.03
CA ILE A 142 -5.77 -5.74 -13.57
C ILE A 142 -5.44 -5.64 -15.06
N ARG A 143 -6.23 -4.89 -15.83
CA ARG A 143 -5.94 -4.70 -17.26
C ARG A 143 -4.59 -4.05 -17.49
N LYS A 144 -4.25 -3.00 -16.73
CA LYS A 144 -2.93 -2.35 -16.83
C LYS A 144 -1.81 -3.29 -16.41
N LEU A 145 -1.99 -4.00 -15.30
CA LEU A 145 -1.04 -4.97 -14.79
C LEU A 145 -0.68 -6.03 -15.84
N VAL A 146 -1.68 -6.59 -16.54
CA VAL A 146 -1.46 -7.57 -17.61
C VAL A 146 -0.70 -6.96 -18.80
N LEU A 147 -1.07 -5.75 -19.22
CA LEU A 147 -0.42 -5.07 -20.34
C LEU A 147 1.03 -4.68 -20.05
N ASP A 148 1.33 -4.31 -18.81
CA ASP A 148 2.67 -3.91 -18.39
C ASP A 148 3.55 -5.13 -18.05
N ALA A 149 2.95 -6.21 -17.53
CA ALA A 149 3.63 -7.49 -17.36
C ALA A 149 4.04 -8.14 -18.70
N ASP A 150 3.20 -8.04 -19.74
CA ASP A 150 3.51 -8.58 -21.08
C ASP A 150 4.72 -7.87 -21.73
N LYS A 151 4.88 -6.58 -21.48
CA LYS A 151 6.03 -5.79 -21.96
C LYS A 151 7.29 -5.97 -21.11
N PHE A 152 7.15 -6.55 -19.91
CA PHE A 152 8.24 -6.65 -18.97
C PHE A 152 9.18 -7.81 -19.33
N LYS A 153 10.28 -7.49 -20.02
CA LYS A 153 11.41 -8.40 -20.18
C LYS A 153 12.41 -8.21 -19.05
N LEU A 154 12.37 -9.11 -18.08
CA LEU A 154 13.31 -9.20 -16.97
C LEU A 154 14.71 -9.54 -17.55
N PHE A 155 15.57 -8.54 -17.68
CA PHE A 155 16.92 -8.63 -18.26
C PHE A 155 16.99 -8.90 -19.79
N SER A 156 16.35 -8.09 -20.63
CA SER A 156 16.68 -8.10 -22.07
C SER A 156 18.06 -7.46 -22.30
N ASN A 157 19.07 -8.28 -22.57
CA ASN A 157 20.36 -7.86 -23.12
C ASN A 157 20.16 -7.45 -24.58
N ASN A 158 19.78 -6.20 -24.83
CA ASN A 158 19.99 -5.61 -26.15
C ASN A 158 21.37 -4.95 -26.13
N VAL A 159 22.42 -5.77 -26.10
CA VAL A 159 23.71 -5.35 -26.63
C VAL A 159 23.47 -5.23 -28.13
N VAL A 160 23.38 -3.98 -28.58
CA VAL A 160 23.37 -3.67 -30.01
C VAL A 160 24.79 -3.95 -30.48
N ASP A 161 24.98 -5.06 -31.20
CA ASP A 161 26.16 -5.23 -32.05
C ASP A 161 26.11 -4.23 -33.22
#